data_AF-A0A7X7E8G7-F1
#
_entry.id   AF-A0A7X7E8G7-F1
#
_cell.length_a   1.000
_cell.length_b   1.000
_cell.length_c   1.000
_cell.angle_alpha   90.00
_cell.angle_beta   90.00
_cell.angle_gamma   90.00
#
_symmetry.space_group_name_H-M   'P 1'
#
loop_
_entity.id
_entity.type
_entity.pdbx_description
1 polymer ?
#
loop_
_entity_poly.entity_id
_entity_poly.type
_entity_poly.pdbx_seq_one_letter_code
_entity_poly.pdbx_strand_id
1 'polypeptide(L)'
;MPKNKVVSLEEAMSHIQSGMTVAVGGFLSQGDPLTLIHGLKETDVKDLTMISCTGGFRDRGIVELVKLGKVRRLIASHIGTTPDVVKAFHSGELEVQLVPQGTLAEQMRSGGAGLGGFLT
;
A
#
# COMPACT_ATOMS: atom_id res chain seq x y z
N MET A 1 -19.95 15.20 -21.34
CA MET A 1 -18.50 15.26 -21.68
C MET A 1 -17.76 14.33 -20.73
N PRO A 2 -16.85 13.47 -21.19
CA PRO A 2 -15.99 12.72 -20.26
C PRO A 2 -15.21 13.72 -19.39
N LYS A 3 -15.20 13.52 -18.08
CA LYS A 3 -14.36 14.34 -17.18
C LYS A 3 -12.89 14.14 -17.59
N ASN A 4 -12.15 15.24 -17.72
CA ASN A 4 -10.69 15.17 -17.82
C ASN A 4 -10.17 14.56 -16.50
N LYS A 5 -9.39 13.49 -16.59
CA LYS A 5 -8.83 12.77 -15.43
C LYS A 5 -7.32 13.03 -15.26
N VAL A 6 -6.73 13.88 -16.11
CA VAL A 6 -5.33 14.26 -16.00
C VAL A 6 -5.21 15.40 -15.00
N VAL A 7 -4.45 15.15 -13.94
CA VAL A 7 -4.24 16.07 -12.81
C VAL A 7 -2.75 16.14 -12.48
N SER A 8 -2.34 17.15 -11.72
CA SER A 8 -0.98 17.24 -11.21
C SER A 8 -0.74 16.20 -10.09
N LEU A 9 0.53 15.95 -9.77
CA LEU A 9 0.87 15.10 -8.62
C LEU A 9 0.36 15.71 -7.31
N GLU A 10 0.47 17.03 -7.15
CA GLU A 10 -0.01 17.75 -5.97
C GLU A 10 -1.52 17.61 -5.78
N GLU A 11 -2.28 17.78 -6.87
CA GLU A 11 -3.73 17.56 -6.86
C GLU A 11 -4.07 16.10 -6.50
N ALA A 12 -3.36 15.12 -7.07
CA ALA A 12 -3.55 13.72 -6.72
C ALA A 12 -3.26 13.42 -5.23
N MET A 13 -2.20 14.01 -4.67
CA MET A 13 -1.84 13.83 -3.25
C MET A 13 -2.83 14.51 -2.30
N SER A 14 -3.46 15.61 -2.72
CA SER A 14 -4.47 16.32 -1.90
C SER A 14 -5.68 15.46 -1.52
N HIS A 15 -5.91 14.37 -2.26
CA HIS A 15 -6.99 13.42 -2.01
C HIS A 15 -6.66 12.36 -0.95
N ILE A 16 -5.39 12.23 -0.55
CA ILE A 16 -4.96 11.26 0.46
C ILE A 16 -4.83 11.96 1.80
N GLN A 17 -5.49 11.41 2.81
CA GLN A 17 -5.49 11.95 4.18
C GLN A 17 -4.97 10.92 5.16
N SER A 18 -4.49 11.40 6.31
CA SER A 18 -4.02 10.51 7.38
C SER A 18 -5.12 9.55 7.83
N GLY A 19 -4.75 8.31 8.12
CA GLY A 19 -5.70 7.26 8.52
C GLY A 19 -6.43 6.55 7.37
N MET A 20 -6.23 6.96 6.11
CA MET A 20 -6.85 6.28 4.97
C MET A 20 -6.31 4.86 4.74
N THR A 21 -7.17 4.03 4.15
CA THR A 21 -6.78 2.72 3.60
C THR A 21 -6.51 2.85 2.10
N VAL A 22 -5.30 2.50 1.67
CA VAL A 22 -4.84 2.66 0.29
C VAL A 22 -4.33 1.32 -0.25
N ALA A 23 -4.97 0.83 -1.33
CA ALA A 23 -4.47 -0.32 -2.07
C ALA A 23 -3.45 0.13 -3.12
N VAL A 24 -2.32 -0.55 -3.19
CA VAL A 24 -1.21 -0.25 -4.10
C VAL A 24 -0.87 -1.47 -4.94
N GLY A 25 -0.87 -1.28 -6.25
CA GLY A 25 -0.48 -2.32 -7.20
C GLY A 25 1.02 -2.59 -7.20
N GLY A 26 1.39 -3.73 -7.79
CA GLY A 26 2.77 -4.12 -8.02
C GLY A 26 3.18 -5.46 -7.38
N PHE A 27 4.29 -6.01 -7.84
CA PHE A 27 4.88 -7.28 -7.38
C PHE A 27 6.41 -7.15 -7.32
N LEU A 28 6.98 -7.15 -6.11
CA LEU A 28 8.42 -6.94 -5.90
C LEU A 28 8.93 -5.66 -6.59
N SER A 29 8.18 -4.57 -6.47
CA SER A 29 8.45 -3.27 -7.10
C SER A 29 8.34 -3.19 -8.62
N GLN A 30 7.81 -4.23 -9.26
CA GLN A 30 7.38 -4.16 -10.66
C GLN A 30 5.91 -3.76 -10.72
N GLY A 31 5.61 -2.66 -11.42
CA GLY A 31 4.27 -2.09 -11.50
C GLY A 31 3.85 -1.19 -10.33
N ASP A 32 4.76 -0.92 -9.37
CA ASP A 32 4.51 0.03 -8.30
C ASP A 32 4.31 1.45 -8.88
N PRO A 33 3.36 2.24 -8.36
CA PRO A 33 3.13 3.62 -8.78
C PRO A 33 4.13 4.56 -8.10
N LEU A 34 5.42 4.46 -8.45
CA LEU A 34 6.51 5.11 -7.73
C LEU A 34 6.40 6.64 -7.69
N THR A 35 5.88 7.27 -8.75
CA THR A 35 5.63 8.72 -8.75
C THR A 35 4.65 9.12 -7.64
N LEU A 36 3.61 8.30 -7.39
CA LEU A 36 2.64 8.55 -6.32
C LEU A 36 3.23 8.23 -4.95
N ILE A 37 4.02 7.16 -4.83
CA ILE A 37 4.73 6.83 -3.59
C ILE A 37 5.69 7.96 -3.21
N HIS A 38 6.45 8.48 -4.18
CA HIS A 38 7.33 9.62 -3.95
C HIS A 38 6.55 10.88 -3.58
N GLY A 39 5.42 11.14 -4.24
CA GLY A 39 4.52 12.24 -3.87
C GLY A 39 4.09 12.17 -2.40
N LEU A 40 3.74 10.98 -1.90
CA LEU A 40 3.34 10.80 -0.50
C LEU A 40 4.48 11.07 0.50
N LYS A 41 5.74 10.88 0.12
CA LYS A 41 6.90 11.18 0.98
C LYS A 41 6.95 12.66 1.35
N GLU A 42 6.56 13.53 0.42
CA GLU A 42 6.59 14.99 0.56
C GLU A 42 5.37 15.56 1.30
N THR A 43 4.39 14.73 1.67
CA THR A 43 3.20 15.15 2.43
C THR A 43 3.36 14.89 3.92
N ASP A 44 2.52 15.52 4.76
CA ASP A 44 2.43 15.20 6.20
C ASP A 44 1.49 14.03 6.52
N VAL A 45 0.99 13.32 5.49
CA VAL A 45 0.11 12.16 5.65
C VAL A 45 0.82 11.06 6.45
N LYS A 46 0.08 10.48 7.39
CA LYS A 46 0.53 9.41 8.29
C LYS A 46 -0.61 8.44 8.64
N ASP A 47 -0.31 7.45 9.46
CA ASP A 47 -1.27 6.47 9.97
C ASP A 47 -2.02 5.68 8.89
N LEU A 48 -1.41 5.53 7.71
CA LEU A 48 -2.01 4.83 6.58
C LEU A 48 -2.15 3.33 6.85
N THR A 49 -3.25 2.75 6.37
CA THR A 49 -3.37 1.30 6.16
C THR A 49 -3.09 1.01 4.69
N MET A 50 -1.99 0.33 4.40
CA MET A 50 -1.63 -0.01 3.03
C MET A 50 -1.96 -1.47 2.73
N ILE A 51 -2.47 -1.72 1.52
CA ILE A 51 -2.76 -3.07 1.02
C ILE A 51 -1.94 -3.31 -0.23
N SER A 52 -1.11 -4.34 -0.26
CA SER A 52 -0.24 -4.63 -1.42
C SER A 52 0.15 -6.11 -1.50
N CYS A 53 0.57 -6.57 -2.68
CA CYS A 53 1.05 -7.95 -2.80
C CYS A 53 2.33 -8.17 -1.97
N THR A 54 3.25 -7.20 -1.96
CA THR A 54 4.51 -7.27 -1.22
C THR A 54 4.77 -5.99 -0.42
N GLY A 55 5.61 -6.08 0.60
CA GLY A 55 6.10 -4.89 1.34
C GLY A 55 7.10 -4.02 0.57
N GLY A 56 7.14 -4.09 -0.77
CA GLY A 56 8.19 -3.54 -1.63
C GLY A 56 9.24 -4.59 -2.03
N PHE A 57 10.38 -4.12 -2.54
CA PHE A 57 11.57 -4.93 -2.81
C PHE A 57 12.83 -4.15 -2.45
N ARG A 58 13.62 -4.69 -1.52
CA ARG A 58 14.78 -4.00 -0.92
C ARG A 58 14.36 -2.67 -0.29
N ASP A 59 14.72 -1.56 -0.92
CA ASP A 59 14.55 -0.17 -0.47
C ASP A 59 13.55 0.61 -1.34
N ARG A 60 12.87 -0.06 -2.28
CA ARG A 60 11.94 0.56 -3.24
C ARG A 60 10.49 0.18 -2.97
N GLY A 61 9.58 1.15 -3.18
CA GLY A 61 8.13 0.95 -3.07
C GLY A 61 7.61 1.29 -1.68
N ILE A 62 6.65 0.51 -1.17
CA ILE A 62 5.97 0.79 0.11
C ILE A 62 6.94 0.88 1.30
N VAL A 63 8.05 0.15 1.26
CA VAL A 63 9.11 0.23 2.27
C VAL A 63 9.59 1.67 2.50
N GLU A 64 9.58 2.54 1.48
CA GLU A 64 9.96 3.94 1.62
C GLU A 64 9.03 4.70 2.58
N LEU A 65 7.72 4.42 2.53
CA LEU A 65 6.72 5.03 3.41
C LEU A 65 6.76 4.42 4.82
N VAL A 66 7.04 3.13 4.92
CA VAL A 66 7.25 2.44 6.21
C VAL A 66 8.44 3.05 6.95
N LYS A 67 9.57 3.26 6.28
CA LYS A 67 10.78 3.88 6.86
C LYS A 67 10.55 5.31 7.37
N LEU A 68 9.55 6.01 6.81
CA LEU A 68 9.15 7.35 7.23
C LEU A 68 8.07 7.33 8.33
N GLY A 69 7.66 6.17 8.84
CA GLY A 69 6.62 6.04 9.85
C GLY A 69 5.22 6.46 9.36
N LYS A 70 5.00 6.49 8.04
CA LYS A 70 3.71 6.93 7.46
C LYS A 70 2.65 5.83 7.44
N VAL A 71 3.06 4.58 7.62
CA VAL A 71 2.22 3.39 7.52
C VAL A 71 2.05 2.79 8.92
N ARG A 72 0.82 2.79 9.43
CA ARG A 72 0.46 2.14 10.70
C ARG A 72 0.21 0.65 10.53
N ARG A 73 -0.38 0.27 9.39
CA ARG A 73 -0.73 -1.13 9.09
C ARG A 73 -0.45 -1.49 7.64
N LEU A 74 0.13 -2.66 7.43
CA LEU A 74 0.36 -3.26 6.12
C LEU A 74 -0.39 -4.60 6.02
N ILE A 75 -1.32 -4.70 5.08
CA ILE A 75 -1.98 -5.95 4.69
C ILE A 75 -1.29 -6.44 3.42
N ALA A 76 -0.53 -7.54 3.53
CA ALA A 76 0.29 -8.02 2.42
C ALA A 76 0.38 -9.54 2.34
N SER A 77 0.87 -10.07 1.23
CA SER A 77 1.11 -11.51 1.08
C SER A 77 2.55 -11.92 1.36
N HIS A 78 3.50 -11.00 1.22
CA HIS A 78 4.91 -11.27 1.44
C HIS A 78 5.70 -10.03 1.88
N ILE A 79 6.48 -10.15 2.96
CA ILE A 79 7.39 -9.09 3.44
C ILE A 79 8.85 -9.54 3.55
N GLY A 80 9.16 -10.81 3.26
CA GLY A 80 10.49 -11.38 3.52
C GLY A 80 11.64 -10.78 2.69
N THR A 81 11.33 -10.09 1.60
CA THR A 81 12.31 -9.42 0.71
C THR A 81 12.56 -7.95 1.07
N THR A 82 11.97 -7.46 2.15
CA THR A 82 12.13 -6.08 2.63
C THR A 82 12.50 -6.05 4.12
N PRO A 83 13.81 -6.15 4.44
CA PRO A 83 14.28 -6.21 5.83
C PRO A 83 13.80 -5.06 6.72
N ASP A 84 13.67 -3.85 6.18
CA ASP A 84 13.17 -2.68 6.91
C ASP A 84 11.69 -2.86 7.33
N VAL A 85 10.86 -3.49 6.50
CA VAL A 85 9.46 -3.81 6.85
C VAL A 85 9.41 -4.91 7.91
N VAL A 86 10.24 -5.94 7.78
CA VAL A 86 10.34 -7.01 8.78
C VAL A 86 10.80 -6.45 10.12
N LYS A 87 11.76 -5.53 10.11
CA LYS A 87 12.25 -4.85 11.33
C LYS A 87 11.14 -4.02 11.99
N ALA A 88 10.43 -3.19 11.22
CA ALA A 88 9.33 -2.37 11.73
C ALA A 88 8.17 -3.23 12.29
N PHE A 89 7.90 -4.37 11.68
CA PHE A 89 6.94 -5.35 12.20
C PHE A 89 7.39 -5.92 13.55
N HIS A 90 8.63 -6.39 13.65
CA HIS A 90 9.16 -6.97 14.89
C HIS A 90 9.35 -5.94 16.02
N SER A 91 9.58 -4.66 15.70
CA SER A 91 9.64 -3.60 16.72
C SER A 91 8.27 -3.11 17.19
N GLY A 92 7.19 -3.52 16.52
CA GLY A 92 5.83 -3.06 16.82
C GLY A 92 5.48 -1.68 16.26
N GLU A 93 6.38 -1.07 15.47
CA GLU A 93 6.14 0.20 14.77
C GLU A 93 5.16 0.05 13.60
N LEU A 94 5.05 -1.16 13.03
CA LEU A 94 4.16 -1.49 11.93
C LEU A 94 3.30 -2.73 12.26
N GLU A 95 1.98 -2.60 12.20
CA GLU A 95 1.09 -3.75 12.22
C GLU A 95 1.16 -4.47 10.85
N VAL A 96 1.37 -5.79 10.83
CA VAL A 96 1.33 -6.57 9.59
C VAL A 96 0.27 -7.65 9.66
N GLN A 97 -0.61 -7.68 8.67
CA GLN A 97 -1.53 -8.80 8.42
C GLN A 97 -1.08 -9.54 7.15
N LEU A 98 -0.59 -10.76 7.33
CA LEU A 98 -0.27 -11.63 6.20
C LEU A 98 -1.53 -12.33 5.68
N VAL A 99 -1.80 -12.21 4.38
CA VAL A 99 -2.92 -12.84 3.68
C VAL A 99 -2.38 -13.63 2.50
N PRO A 100 -2.77 -14.91 2.29
CA PRO A 100 -2.34 -15.68 1.13
C PRO A 100 -2.59 -14.91 -0.18
N GLN A 101 -1.65 -14.94 -1.12
CA GLN A 101 -1.65 -14.07 -2.30
C GLN A 101 -2.93 -14.19 -3.14
N GLY A 102 -3.41 -15.41 -3.39
CA GLY A 102 -4.67 -15.63 -4.09
C GLY A 102 -5.87 -15.10 -3.30
N THR A 103 -5.90 -15.31 -1.98
CA THR A 103 -6.94 -14.78 -1.10
C THR A 103 -6.97 -13.25 -1.09
N LEU A 104 -5.81 -12.59 -1.03
CA LEU A 104 -5.74 -11.12 -1.06
C LEU A 104 -6.29 -10.56 -2.38
N ALA A 105 -5.90 -11.17 -3.50
CA ALA A 105 -6.40 -10.78 -4.82
C ALA A 105 -7.91 -10.98 -4.93
N GLU A 106 -8.43 -12.10 -4.43
CA GLU A 106 -9.85 -12.41 -4.49
C GLU A 106 -10.69 -11.56 -3.51
N GLN A 107 -10.12 -11.15 -2.37
CA GLN A 107 -10.71 -10.15 -1.48
C GLN A 107 -10.87 -8.80 -2.18
N MET A 108 -9.82 -8.33 -2.88
CA MET A 108 -9.89 -7.09 -3.65
C MET A 108 -10.91 -7.19 -4.79
N ARG A 109 -10.91 -8.31 -5.54
CA ARG A 109 -11.87 -8.55 -6.63
C ARG A 109 -13.30 -8.57 -6.11
N SER A 110 -13.55 -9.26 -5.00
CA SER A 110 -14.88 -9.35 -4.37
C SER A 110 -15.38 -7.98 -3.93
N GLY A 111 -14.52 -7.18 -3.28
CA GLY A 111 -14.87 -5.80 -2.89
C GLY A 111 -15.19 -4.91 -4.08
N GLY A 112 -14.37 -4.95 -5.14
CA GLY A 112 -14.62 -4.19 -6.37
C GLY A 112 -15.87 -4.61 -7.14
N ALA A 113 -16.29 -5.87 -7.00
CA ALA A 113 -17.50 -6.41 -7.61
C ALA A 113 -18.76 -6.29 -6.72
N GLY A 114 -18.64 -5.76 -5.50
CA GLY A 114 -19.77 -5.62 -4.57
C GLY A 114 -20.24 -6.93 -3.93
N LEU A 115 -19.36 -7.93 -3.82
CA LEU A 115 -19.66 -9.20 -3.15
C LEU A 115 -19.38 -9.10 -1.64
N GLY A 116 -20.17 -9.80 -0.82
CA GLY A 116 -19.99 -9.84 0.64
C GLY A 116 -18.84 -10.72 1.14
N GLY A 117 -18.21 -11.50 0.25
CA GLY A 117 -17.14 -12.45 0.57
C GLY A 117 -17.10 -13.62 -0.41
N PHE A 118 -16.18 -14.54 -0.19
CA PHE A 118 -16.00 -15.77 -0.97
C PHE A 118 -15.48 -16.90 -0.06
N LEU A 119 -15.55 -18.14 -0.54
CA LEU A 119 -14.99 -19.33 0.12
C LEU A 119 -13.84 -19.86 -0.74
N THR A 120 -12.71 -20.18 -0.10
CA THR A 120 -11.50 -20.71 -0.75
C THR A 120 -10.75 -21.67 0.17
#